data_AF-A0A319E6N5-F1
#
_entry.id   AF-A0A319E6N5-F1
#
_cell.length_a   1.000
_cell.length_b   1.000
_cell.length_c   1.000
_cell.angle_alpha   90.00
_cell.angle_beta   90.00
_cell.angle_gamma   90.00
#
_symmetry.space_group_name_H-M   'P 1'
#
loop_
_entity.id
_entity.type
_entity.pdbx_description
1 polymer ?
#
loop_
_entity_poly.entity_id
_entity_poly.type
_entity_poly.pdbx_seq_one_letter_code
_entity_poly.pdbx_strand_id
1 'polypeptide(L)'
;MALYHYNRKQRLLLSSFAILFFSLFVLCHFRSARDPGSWFFQPTEGYRPGYSLQRINESLEWLSAFNQSDASTHHSVPVVSPPREKTACVGIVTVKRPLQQDLDTTVASILDTLLPEQRAALTVQVLFALSNPSDHPDYNQSWLSNVVDHVLTYDDIDAPGYIIRNLEKKNNIKKKSLIDYRLGLQACYEMTDAPWIIMLEDDVVAQRNWYEHTMRSVQQVEDWRRHDTIKDWLYVRLFYTEKFLGWNSEQWPIYLSWSVLIVSLCASAGIYTRRTIRSTQGVLTNSFLLVVCFVCVPLLIGLFFLAGRVTWYPMQDGVHLMNAHGCCSQALLFNRENIPPLLEYFEHMEDVVPTKAVDSVIEMQAGRAELDRLAISPSQMQHVGAVSYKEKKKSWKWEGPYRVKGAHGVWSMGFEQTYGMHSDRWFDLEGPA
;
A
#
# COMPACT_ATOMS: atom_id res chain seq x y z
N MET A 1 35.80 -33.53 -12.22
CA MET A 1 36.73 -34.50 -11.59
C MET A 1 36.48 -34.78 -10.10
N ALA A 2 35.61 -34.07 -9.36
CA ALA A 2 35.42 -34.28 -7.92
C ALA A 2 34.42 -35.39 -7.50
N LEU A 3 33.70 -36.01 -8.44
CA LEU A 3 32.61 -36.97 -8.15
C LEU A 3 33.07 -38.44 -7.96
N TYR A 4 34.35 -38.75 -8.16
CA TYR A 4 34.87 -40.13 -8.10
C TYR A 4 35.16 -40.63 -6.68
N HIS A 5 35.10 -39.75 -5.67
CA HIS A 5 35.36 -40.09 -4.25
C HIS A 5 34.11 -40.44 -3.43
N TYR A 6 32.91 -40.32 -4.01
CA TYR A 6 31.65 -40.59 -3.32
C TYR A 6 31.07 -41.96 -3.71
N ASN A 7 30.56 -42.68 -2.71
CA ASN A 7 29.92 -43.98 -2.95
C ASN A 7 28.60 -43.84 -3.73
N ARG A 8 28.05 -44.96 -4.22
CA ARG A 8 26.81 -44.95 -5.01
C ARG A 8 25.65 -44.27 -4.27
N LYS A 9 25.49 -44.49 -2.96
CA LYS A 9 24.41 -43.91 -2.15
C LYS A 9 24.56 -42.39 -2.01
N GLN A 10 25.77 -41.90 -1.75
CA GLN A 10 26.09 -40.46 -1.67
C GLN A 10 25.84 -39.76 -3.00
N ARG A 11 26.26 -40.35 -4.12
CA ARG A 11 25.98 -39.81 -5.46
C ARG A 11 24.48 -39.74 -5.74
N LEU A 12 23.73 -40.79 -5.40
CA LEU A 12 22.26 -40.80 -5.53
C LEU A 12 21.60 -39.72 -4.66
N LEU A 13 22.08 -39.50 -3.43
CA LEU A 13 21.56 -38.42 -2.58
C LEU A 13 21.84 -37.04 -3.17
N LEU A 14 23.03 -36.79 -3.70
CA LEU A 14 23.35 -35.53 -4.36
C LEU A 14 22.53 -35.32 -5.64
N SER A 15 22.33 -36.37 -6.44
CA SER A 15 21.45 -36.32 -7.60
C SER A 15 20.00 -36.04 -7.21
N SER A 16 19.50 -36.68 -6.14
CA SER A 16 18.15 -36.46 -5.62
C SER A 16 17.98 -35.05 -5.08
N PHE A 17 18.99 -34.54 -4.35
CA PHE A 17 19.03 -33.15 -3.90
C PHE A 17 19.03 -32.18 -5.08
N ALA A 18 19.82 -32.43 -6.12
CA ALA A 18 19.86 -31.57 -7.29
C ALA A 18 18.48 -31.50 -7.98
N ILE A 19 17.82 -32.66 -8.19
CA ILE A 19 16.46 -32.71 -8.74
C ILE A 19 15.50 -31.90 -7.86
N LEU A 20 15.50 -32.15 -6.55
CA LEU A 20 14.65 -31.41 -5.61
C LEU A 20 14.92 -29.90 -5.66
N PHE A 21 16.19 -29.49 -5.62
CA PHE A 21 16.59 -28.10 -5.66
C PHE A 21 16.13 -27.41 -6.95
N PHE A 22 16.32 -28.03 -8.12
CA PHE A 22 15.85 -27.47 -9.38
C PHE A 22 14.32 -27.43 -9.45
N SER A 23 13.61 -28.44 -8.94
CA SER A 23 12.15 -28.40 -8.84
C SER A 23 11.67 -27.26 -7.95
N LEU A 24 12.31 -27.06 -6.79
CA LEU A 24 12.01 -25.94 -5.90
C LEU A 24 12.35 -24.59 -6.53
N PHE A 25 13.46 -24.49 -7.26
CA PHE A 25 13.85 -23.28 -7.98
C PHE A 25 12.81 -22.89 -9.03
N VAL A 26 12.33 -23.86 -9.82
CA VAL A 26 11.23 -23.65 -10.79
C VAL A 26 9.94 -23.28 -10.07
N LEU A 27 9.61 -23.91 -8.95
CA LEU A 27 8.43 -23.54 -8.16
C LEU A 27 8.52 -22.10 -7.65
N CYS A 28 9.67 -21.69 -7.12
CA CYS A 28 9.92 -20.32 -6.66
C CYS A 28 9.82 -19.32 -7.81
N HIS A 29 10.30 -19.68 -9.01
CA HIS A 29 10.18 -18.83 -10.20
C HIS A 29 8.73 -18.45 -10.51
N PHE A 30 7.80 -19.40 -10.42
CA PHE A 30 6.39 -19.13 -10.70
C PHE A 30 5.66 -18.52 -9.51
N ARG A 31 5.91 -19.02 -8.28
CA ARG A 31 5.20 -18.56 -7.08
C ARG A 31 5.61 -17.15 -6.64
N SER A 32 6.85 -16.79 -6.87
CA SER A 32 7.41 -15.50 -6.43
C SER A 32 7.45 -14.45 -7.54
N ALA A 33 6.86 -14.73 -8.70
CA ALA A 33 6.84 -13.81 -9.84
C ALA A 33 6.16 -12.46 -9.51
N ARG A 34 5.29 -12.43 -8.49
CA ARG A 34 4.58 -11.23 -8.03
C ARG A 34 5.19 -10.57 -6.79
N ASP A 35 6.20 -11.17 -6.17
CA ASP A 35 6.84 -10.62 -4.97
C ASP A 35 7.98 -9.66 -5.37
N PRO A 36 7.84 -8.34 -5.15
CA PRO A 36 8.84 -7.35 -5.54
C PRO A 36 10.17 -7.46 -4.77
N GLY A 37 10.18 -8.18 -3.65
CA GLY A 37 11.41 -8.51 -2.90
C GLY A 37 12.08 -9.80 -3.35
N SER A 38 11.52 -10.50 -4.34
CA SER A 38 12.05 -11.74 -4.89
C SER A 38 13.05 -11.50 -6.01
N TRP A 39 14.05 -12.37 -6.13
CA TRP A 39 14.90 -12.44 -7.33
C TRP A 39 14.11 -12.88 -8.57
N PHE A 40 13.03 -13.64 -8.36
CA PHE A 40 12.18 -14.13 -9.44
C PHE A 40 11.09 -13.13 -9.88
N PHE A 41 11.07 -11.93 -9.31
CA PHE A 41 10.06 -10.92 -9.61
C PHE A 41 9.98 -10.64 -11.11
N GLN A 42 8.76 -10.72 -11.66
CA GLN A 42 8.47 -10.37 -13.04
C GLN A 42 7.58 -9.13 -13.01
N PRO A 43 8.10 -7.92 -13.32
CA PRO A 43 7.32 -6.69 -13.25
C PRO A 43 6.01 -6.72 -14.06
N THR A 44 5.99 -7.46 -15.15
CA THR A 44 4.78 -7.66 -15.96
C THR A 44 3.71 -8.46 -15.22
N GLU A 45 4.07 -9.48 -14.45
CA GLU A 45 3.09 -10.28 -13.71
C GLU A 45 2.76 -9.70 -12.33
N GLY A 46 3.73 -9.07 -11.66
CA GLY A 46 3.57 -8.46 -10.35
C GLY A 46 2.74 -7.18 -10.36
N TYR A 47 2.86 -6.37 -11.42
CA TYR A 47 2.09 -5.13 -11.58
C TYR A 47 0.91 -5.27 -12.55
N ARG A 48 0.50 -6.50 -12.85
CA ARG A 48 -0.61 -6.75 -13.77
C ARG A 48 -1.91 -6.27 -13.14
N PRO A 49 -2.59 -5.27 -13.73
CA PRO A 49 -3.85 -4.78 -13.18
C PRO A 49 -4.98 -5.72 -13.61
N GLY A 50 -5.78 -6.16 -12.64
CA GLY A 50 -6.98 -6.96 -12.84
C GLY A 50 -8.17 -6.31 -12.16
N TYR A 51 -8.19 -6.35 -10.83
CA TYR A 51 -9.26 -5.78 -10.03
C TYR A 51 -9.31 -4.26 -10.11
N SER A 52 -8.15 -3.58 -10.19
CA SER A 52 -8.13 -2.13 -10.40
C SER A 52 -8.86 -1.70 -11.67
N LEU A 53 -8.67 -2.40 -12.80
CA LEU A 53 -9.34 -2.06 -14.06
C LEU A 53 -10.85 -2.22 -13.95
N GLN A 54 -11.30 -3.28 -13.27
CA GLN A 54 -12.71 -3.50 -13.00
C GLN A 54 -13.29 -2.35 -12.17
N ARG A 55 -12.63 -1.96 -11.07
CA ARG A 55 -13.09 -0.87 -10.20
C ARG A 55 -13.11 0.48 -10.89
N ILE A 56 -12.12 0.77 -11.73
CA ILE A 56 -12.13 1.99 -12.56
C ILE A 56 -13.35 2.00 -13.48
N ASN A 57 -13.63 0.90 -14.18
CA ASN A 57 -14.77 0.83 -15.10
C ASN A 57 -16.11 0.99 -14.37
N GLU A 58 -16.31 0.27 -13.27
CA GLU A 58 -17.54 0.33 -12.47
C GLU A 58 -17.80 1.73 -11.90
N SER A 59 -16.76 2.38 -11.37
CA SER A 59 -16.88 3.71 -10.78
C SER A 59 -17.18 4.79 -11.82
N LEU A 60 -16.51 4.75 -12.98
CA LEU A 60 -16.78 5.70 -14.07
C LEU A 60 -18.15 5.48 -14.71
N GLU A 61 -18.63 4.23 -14.78
CA GLU A 61 -19.99 3.93 -15.21
C GLU A 61 -21.02 4.59 -14.26
N TRP A 62 -20.82 4.47 -12.94
CA TRP A 62 -21.65 5.15 -11.95
C TRP A 62 -21.58 6.69 -12.09
N LEU A 63 -20.38 7.25 -12.26
CA LEU A 63 -20.20 8.71 -12.37
C LEU A 63 -20.87 9.29 -13.63
N SER A 64 -20.98 8.51 -14.70
CA SER A 64 -21.55 8.95 -15.98
C SER A 64 -22.99 9.46 -15.85
N ALA A 65 -23.75 8.98 -14.86
CA ALA A 65 -25.11 9.43 -14.55
C ALA A 65 -25.17 10.91 -14.11
N PHE A 66 -24.07 11.46 -13.59
CA PHE A 66 -23.99 12.82 -13.06
C PHE A 66 -23.45 13.86 -14.05
N ASN A 67 -23.09 13.43 -15.27
CA ASN A 67 -22.59 14.33 -16.31
C ASN A 67 -23.69 15.14 -17.02
N GLN A 68 -24.96 14.73 -16.89
CA GLN A 68 -26.08 15.41 -17.53
C GLN A 68 -26.61 16.54 -16.64
N SER A 69 -26.75 17.74 -17.21
CA SER A 69 -27.27 18.95 -16.55
C SER A 69 -28.69 18.80 -15.99
N ASP A 70 -29.42 17.76 -16.43
CA ASP A 70 -30.80 17.44 -16.05
C ASP A 70 -30.91 16.36 -14.96
N ALA A 71 -29.89 16.17 -14.11
CA ALA A 71 -30.00 15.40 -12.87
C ALA A 71 -30.90 16.07 -11.81
N SER A 72 -31.93 16.81 -12.25
CA SER A 72 -33.01 17.37 -11.43
C SER A 72 -34.04 16.32 -11.00
N THR A 73 -33.86 15.05 -11.36
CA THR A 73 -34.69 13.95 -10.88
C THR A 73 -33.82 12.74 -10.53
N HIS A 74 -33.82 12.38 -9.23
CA HIS A 74 -33.18 11.20 -8.63
C HIS A 74 -31.68 11.31 -8.29
N HIS A 75 -31.34 12.17 -7.35
CA HIS A 75 -30.52 11.91 -6.15
C HIS A 75 -30.23 13.26 -5.50
N SER A 76 -31.27 14.02 -5.17
CA SER A 76 -31.13 15.08 -4.18
C SER A 76 -30.60 14.40 -2.92
N VAL A 77 -29.32 14.61 -2.61
CA VAL A 77 -28.76 14.34 -1.27
C VAL A 77 -29.80 14.90 -0.32
N PRO A 78 -30.51 14.07 0.47
CA PRO A 78 -31.54 14.59 1.32
C PRO A 78 -30.87 15.62 2.20
N VAL A 79 -31.36 16.87 2.13
CA VAL A 79 -31.02 17.92 3.07
C VAL A 79 -31.60 17.45 4.40
N VAL A 80 -30.86 16.59 5.09
CA VAL A 80 -31.17 16.13 6.43
C VAL A 80 -30.59 17.19 7.36
N SER A 81 -31.44 18.06 7.86
CA SER A 81 -31.22 18.77 9.13
C SER A 81 -31.59 17.79 10.27
N PRO A 82 -30.81 17.61 11.36
CA PRO A 82 -29.64 18.35 11.89
C PRO A 82 -28.31 17.81 11.30
N PRO A 83 -27.10 18.29 11.65
CA PRO A 83 -25.90 17.61 11.18
C PRO A 83 -25.92 16.21 11.79
N ARG A 84 -26.16 15.19 10.97
CA ARG A 84 -25.78 13.83 11.34
C ARG A 84 -24.28 13.90 11.64
N GLU A 85 -23.88 13.41 12.80
CA GLU A 85 -22.47 13.32 13.18
C GLU A 85 -21.71 12.69 12.02
N LYS A 86 -20.85 13.48 11.38
CA LYS A 86 -20.03 13.01 10.27
C LYS A 86 -19.04 12.01 10.85
N THR A 87 -18.95 10.82 10.28
CA THR A 87 -18.00 9.80 10.74
C THR A 87 -16.61 10.08 10.21
N ALA A 88 -16.51 10.61 8.98
CA ALA A 88 -15.23 10.91 8.37
C ALA A 88 -15.30 12.09 7.38
N CYS A 89 -14.19 12.81 7.26
CA CYS A 89 -13.94 13.76 6.18
C CYS A 89 -12.89 13.23 5.23
N VAL A 90 -13.20 13.16 3.95
CA VAL A 90 -12.26 12.81 2.88
C VAL A 90 -11.75 14.10 2.26
N GLY A 91 -10.46 14.38 2.42
CA GLY A 91 -9.76 15.46 1.74
C GLY A 91 -8.96 14.91 0.56
N ILE A 92 -9.30 15.35 -0.65
CA ILE A 92 -8.58 15.01 -1.88
C ILE A 92 -7.84 16.26 -2.34
N VAL A 93 -6.52 16.16 -2.50
CA VAL A 93 -5.71 17.26 -3.04
C VAL A 93 -5.35 16.93 -4.48
N THR A 94 -5.84 17.74 -5.41
CA THR A 94 -5.69 17.49 -6.85
C THR A 94 -4.82 18.55 -7.51
N VAL A 95 -3.99 18.12 -8.45
CA VAL A 95 -3.16 19.01 -9.28
C VAL A 95 -3.23 18.56 -10.73
N LYS A 96 -2.92 19.47 -11.67
CA LYS A 96 -2.86 19.10 -13.07
C LYS A 96 -1.74 18.09 -13.33
N ARG A 97 -2.12 16.86 -13.68
CA ARG A 97 -1.19 15.78 -14.05
C ARG A 97 -0.84 15.82 -15.54
N PRO A 98 0.37 15.35 -15.94
CA PRO A 98 0.84 15.52 -17.32
C PRO A 98 0.28 14.51 -18.33
N LEU A 99 -0.15 13.31 -17.92
CA LEU A 99 -0.60 12.25 -18.83
C LEU A 99 -2.10 11.98 -18.73
N GLN A 100 -2.58 11.77 -17.52
CA GLN A 100 -3.95 11.39 -17.23
C GLN A 100 -4.35 12.07 -15.91
N GLN A 101 -5.57 12.60 -15.87
CA GLN A 101 -6.21 12.95 -14.60
C GLN A 101 -6.98 11.72 -14.14
N ASP A 102 -6.97 11.47 -12.84
CA ASP A 102 -7.61 10.31 -12.22
C ASP A 102 -8.58 10.73 -11.10
N LEU A 103 -8.88 12.04 -11.01
CA LEU A 103 -9.73 12.61 -9.97
C LEU A 103 -11.17 12.08 -10.07
N ASP A 104 -11.69 11.97 -11.29
CA ASP A 104 -13.00 11.39 -11.57
C ASP A 104 -13.12 9.97 -11.04
N THR A 105 -12.10 9.14 -11.31
CA THR A 105 -11.97 7.76 -10.85
C THR A 105 -11.86 7.70 -9.33
N THR A 106 -11.04 8.57 -8.74
CA THR A 106 -10.86 8.63 -7.28
C THR A 106 -12.18 8.96 -6.59
N VAL A 107 -12.83 10.06 -6.98
CA VAL A 107 -14.11 10.51 -6.40
C VAL A 107 -15.21 9.47 -6.64
N ALA A 108 -15.32 8.95 -7.85
CA ALA A 108 -16.35 7.96 -8.15
C ALA A 108 -16.14 6.67 -7.35
N SER A 109 -14.93 6.14 -7.27
CA SER A 109 -14.68 4.85 -6.62
C SER A 109 -14.87 4.87 -5.11
N ILE A 110 -14.74 6.03 -4.45
CA ILE A 110 -15.05 6.16 -3.02
C ILE A 110 -16.55 6.31 -2.76
N LEU A 111 -17.35 6.68 -3.76
CA LEU A 111 -18.78 7.00 -3.61
C LEU A 111 -19.74 5.95 -4.21
N ASP A 112 -19.36 5.28 -5.29
CA ASP A 112 -20.24 4.46 -6.16
C ASP A 112 -21.02 3.35 -5.44
N THR A 113 -20.48 2.88 -4.32
CA THR A 113 -20.90 1.69 -3.59
C THR A 113 -21.36 2.00 -2.17
N LEU A 114 -21.35 3.28 -1.79
CA LEU A 114 -21.82 3.72 -0.49
C LEU A 114 -23.35 3.61 -0.40
N LEU A 115 -23.83 3.03 0.69
CA LEU A 115 -25.24 3.12 1.07
C LEU A 115 -25.62 4.59 1.35
N PRO A 116 -26.89 4.99 1.18
CA PRO A 116 -27.32 6.37 1.45
C PRO A 116 -26.94 6.89 2.84
N GLU A 117 -26.94 6.01 3.84
CA GLU A 117 -26.53 6.35 5.20
C GLU A 117 -25.02 6.58 5.31
N GLN A 118 -24.21 5.75 4.64
CA GLN A 118 -22.76 5.88 4.59
C GLN A 118 -22.35 7.16 3.85
N ARG A 119 -22.99 7.44 2.69
CA ARG A 119 -22.77 8.69 1.95
C ARG A 119 -23.11 9.92 2.78
N ALA A 120 -24.20 9.87 3.55
CA ALA A 120 -24.61 10.97 4.43
C ALA A 120 -23.64 11.19 5.61
N ALA A 121 -23.00 10.12 6.10
CA ALA A 121 -22.01 10.15 7.18
C ALA A 121 -20.62 10.63 6.71
N LEU A 122 -20.35 10.61 5.41
CA LEU A 122 -19.12 11.09 4.80
C LEU A 122 -19.23 12.57 4.40
N THR A 123 -18.12 13.29 4.48
CA THR A 123 -17.95 14.59 3.81
C THR A 123 -16.79 14.45 2.83
N VAL A 124 -16.98 14.80 1.56
CA VAL A 124 -15.94 14.75 0.54
C VAL A 124 -15.58 16.15 0.09
N GLN A 125 -14.32 16.51 0.26
CA GLN A 125 -13.75 17.79 -0.12
C GLN A 125 -12.64 17.59 -1.14
N VAL A 126 -12.63 18.42 -2.18
CA VAL A 126 -11.58 18.40 -3.22
C VAL A 126 -10.91 19.76 -3.26
N LEU A 127 -9.63 19.82 -2.91
CA LEU A 127 -8.80 21.01 -3.07
C LEU A 127 -8.11 21.00 -4.43
N PHE A 128 -8.52 21.92 -5.31
CA PHE A 128 -7.82 22.22 -6.56
C PHE A 128 -6.58 23.07 -6.25
N ALA A 129 -5.46 22.37 -6.03
CA ALA A 129 -4.20 22.97 -5.62
C ALA A 129 -3.45 23.59 -6.82
N LEU A 130 -4.05 24.60 -7.44
CA LEU A 130 -3.46 25.39 -8.53
C LEU A 130 -3.76 26.87 -8.29
N SER A 131 -2.78 27.75 -8.57
CA SER A 131 -3.03 29.20 -8.48
C SER A 131 -4.19 29.67 -9.38
N ASN A 132 -4.45 28.96 -10.47
CA ASN A 132 -5.65 29.10 -11.28
C ASN A 132 -6.34 27.73 -11.37
N PRO A 133 -7.47 27.50 -10.69
CA PRO A 133 -8.10 26.18 -10.66
C PRO A 133 -8.63 25.75 -12.03
N SER A 134 -8.99 26.70 -12.91
CA SER A 134 -9.45 26.42 -14.29
C SER A 134 -8.38 25.79 -15.18
N ASP A 135 -7.12 25.78 -14.76
CA ASP A 135 -6.05 25.08 -15.49
C ASP A 135 -6.17 23.54 -15.36
N HIS A 136 -6.93 23.05 -14.36
CA HIS A 136 -7.25 21.64 -14.15
C HIS A 136 -8.40 21.19 -15.07
N PRO A 137 -8.23 20.12 -15.87
CA PRO A 137 -9.28 19.64 -16.78
C PRO A 137 -10.61 19.29 -16.10
N ASP A 138 -10.54 18.83 -14.85
CA ASP A 138 -11.73 18.38 -14.12
C ASP A 138 -12.47 19.50 -13.35
N TYR A 139 -11.91 20.71 -13.26
CA TYR A 139 -12.48 21.77 -12.41
C TYR A 139 -13.88 22.23 -12.85
N ASN A 140 -14.12 22.26 -14.17
CA ASN A 140 -15.37 22.74 -14.75
C ASN A 140 -16.32 21.60 -15.17
N GLN A 141 -16.10 20.38 -14.68
CA GLN A 141 -16.95 19.24 -15.02
C GLN A 141 -18.25 19.28 -14.21
N SER A 142 -19.37 18.94 -14.86
CA SER A 142 -20.69 18.95 -14.23
C SER A 142 -20.83 17.94 -13.10
N TRP A 143 -20.19 16.77 -13.21
CA TRP A 143 -20.22 15.75 -12.17
C TRP A 143 -19.66 16.26 -10.83
N LEU A 144 -18.69 17.18 -10.86
CA LEU A 144 -17.95 17.62 -9.69
C LEU A 144 -18.88 18.25 -8.64
N SER A 145 -19.67 19.24 -9.03
CA SER A 145 -20.65 19.89 -8.14
C SER A 145 -21.83 18.98 -7.77
N ASN A 146 -22.06 17.92 -8.52
CA ASN A 146 -23.18 17.01 -8.30
C ASN A 146 -22.87 15.93 -7.25
N VAL A 147 -21.58 15.57 -7.07
CA VAL A 147 -21.18 14.46 -6.19
C VAL A 147 -20.29 14.86 -5.02
N VAL A 148 -19.50 15.93 -5.16
CA VAL A 148 -18.56 16.42 -4.13
C VAL A 148 -19.26 17.42 -3.22
N ASP A 149 -19.04 17.33 -1.90
CA ASP A 149 -19.68 18.22 -0.93
C ASP A 149 -19.05 19.63 -0.93
N HIS A 150 -17.71 19.69 -1.03
CA HIS A 150 -16.96 20.94 -1.08
C HIS A 150 -15.88 20.92 -2.17
N VAL A 151 -16.00 21.83 -3.13
CA VAL A 151 -14.96 22.09 -4.13
C VAL A 151 -14.20 23.33 -3.66
N LEU A 152 -12.95 23.13 -3.26
CA LEU A 152 -12.12 24.15 -2.63
C LEU A 152 -11.00 24.60 -3.57
N THR A 153 -10.67 25.87 -3.44
CA THR A 153 -9.53 26.54 -4.08
C THR A 153 -8.66 27.18 -2.99
N TYR A 154 -7.51 27.73 -3.37
CA TYR A 154 -6.66 28.47 -2.43
C TYR A 154 -7.34 29.71 -1.84
N ASP A 155 -8.31 30.30 -2.53
CA ASP A 155 -9.04 31.47 -2.05
C ASP A 155 -10.05 31.10 -0.95
N ASP A 156 -10.55 29.86 -0.94
CA ASP A 156 -11.52 29.37 0.06
C ASP A 156 -10.88 29.04 1.41
N ILE A 157 -9.56 28.80 1.44
CA ILE A 157 -8.83 28.26 2.61
C ILE A 157 -7.67 29.17 3.08
N ASP A 158 -7.75 30.46 2.74
CA ASP A 158 -6.76 31.50 3.09
C ASP A 158 -5.29 31.10 2.84
N ALA A 159 -5.06 30.43 1.71
CA ALA A 159 -3.72 29.98 1.37
C ALA A 159 -2.80 31.15 1.01
N PRO A 160 -1.47 31.04 1.20
CA PRO A 160 -0.54 32.12 0.88
C PRO A 160 -0.35 32.27 -0.64
N GLY A 161 -1.30 32.91 -1.32
CA GLY A 161 -1.41 32.92 -2.78
C GLY A 161 -0.21 33.52 -3.54
N TYR A 162 0.55 34.43 -2.93
CA TYR A 162 1.83 34.89 -3.51
C TYR A 162 2.91 33.81 -3.47
N ILE A 163 3.01 33.10 -2.34
CA ILE A 163 3.99 32.03 -2.13
C ILE A 163 3.71 30.88 -3.10
N ILE A 164 2.46 30.42 -3.20
CA ILE A 164 2.04 29.36 -4.13
C ILE A 164 2.42 29.71 -5.57
N ARG A 165 2.01 30.89 -6.06
CA ARG A 165 2.34 31.36 -7.42
C ARG A 165 3.85 31.37 -7.68
N ASN A 166 4.65 31.74 -6.69
CA ASN A 166 6.10 31.72 -6.79
C ASN A 166 6.68 30.30 -6.83
N LEU A 167 6.13 29.37 -6.03
CA LEU A 167 6.55 27.97 -6.02
C LEU A 167 6.25 27.28 -7.35
N GLU A 168 5.08 27.54 -7.94
CA GLU A 168 4.72 27.03 -9.28
C GLU A 168 5.66 27.56 -10.36
N LYS A 169 5.90 28.88 -10.38
CA LYS A 169 6.85 29.51 -11.33
C LYS A 169 8.26 28.93 -11.22
N LYS A 170 8.72 28.64 -9.99
CA LYS A 170 10.02 28.03 -9.72
C LYS A 170 10.04 26.51 -9.87
N ASN A 171 8.90 25.90 -10.18
CA ASN A 171 8.71 24.45 -10.22
C ASN A 171 9.20 23.75 -8.93
N ASN A 172 8.93 24.36 -7.77
CA ASN A 172 9.28 23.81 -6.46
C ASN A 172 8.15 22.93 -5.93
N ILE A 173 7.98 21.78 -6.58
CA ILE A 173 6.90 20.83 -6.32
C ILE A 173 6.95 20.29 -4.89
N LYS A 174 8.15 20.08 -4.33
CA LYS A 174 8.30 19.50 -2.98
C LYS A 174 7.71 20.41 -1.91
N LYS A 175 8.09 21.69 -1.89
CA LYS A 175 7.55 22.66 -0.92
C LYS A 175 6.06 22.93 -1.16
N LYS A 176 5.64 23.02 -2.43
CA LYS A 176 4.22 23.18 -2.76
C LYS A 176 3.38 22.00 -2.26
N SER A 177 3.80 20.77 -2.55
CA SER A 177 3.06 19.57 -2.11
C SER A 177 2.94 19.46 -0.59
N LEU A 178 3.93 19.97 0.16
CA LEU A 178 3.86 20.03 1.62
C LEU A 178 2.76 20.98 2.10
N ILE A 179 2.72 22.19 1.53
CA ILE A 179 1.69 23.20 1.80
C ILE A 179 0.31 22.67 1.40
N ASP A 180 0.18 22.12 0.18
CA ASP A 180 -1.09 21.63 -0.35
C ASP A 180 -1.69 20.52 0.53
N TYR A 181 -0.84 19.60 1.01
CA TYR A 181 -1.27 18.53 1.89
C TYR A 181 -1.73 19.07 3.24
N ARG A 182 -0.96 20.00 3.85
CA ARG A 182 -1.34 20.66 5.10
C ARG A 182 -2.68 21.37 4.94
N LEU A 183 -2.85 22.14 3.87
CA LEU A 183 -4.07 22.90 3.59
C LEU A 183 -5.29 21.99 3.39
N GLY A 184 -5.16 20.90 2.64
CA GLY A 184 -6.24 19.91 2.49
C GLY A 184 -6.63 19.24 3.82
N LEU A 185 -5.62 18.91 4.64
CA LEU A 185 -5.84 18.33 5.97
C LEU A 185 -6.50 19.34 6.92
N GLN A 186 -6.05 20.59 6.89
CA GLN A 186 -6.59 21.70 7.67
C GLN A 186 -8.04 21.99 7.29
N ALA A 187 -8.38 21.99 6.00
CA ALA A 187 -9.76 22.20 5.53
C ALA A 187 -10.72 21.14 6.10
N CYS A 188 -10.34 19.87 6.07
CA CYS A 188 -11.12 18.83 6.74
C CYS A 188 -11.21 19.07 8.26
N TYR A 189 -10.12 19.47 8.91
CA TYR A 189 -10.13 19.71 10.35
C TYR A 189 -11.06 20.87 10.74
N GLU A 190 -11.05 21.98 10.00
CA GLU A 190 -11.79 23.19 10.34
C GLU A 190 -13.26 23.15 9.90
N MET A 191 -13.56 22.53 8.75
CA MET A 191 -14.92 22.53 8.17
C MET A 191 -15.81 21.40 8.68
N THR A 192 -15.27 20.44 9.44
CA THR A 192 -16.06 19.34 10.01
C THR A 192 -15.61 18.95 11.40
N ASP A 193 -16.53 18.39 12.17
CA ASP A 193 -16.28 17.78 13.49
C ASP A 193 -16.06 16.26 13.40
N ALA A 194 -15.89 15.71 12.20
CA ALA A 194 -15.72 14.27 12.02
C ALA A 194 -14.47 13.75 12.77
N PRO A 195 -14.58 12.64 13.53
CA PRO A 195 -13.48 12.11 14.33
C PRO A 195 -12.34 11.54 13.47
N TRP A 196 -12.61 11.20 12.21
CA TRP A 196 -11.65 10.63 11.28
C TRP A 196 -11.44 11.53 10.07
N ILE A 197 -10.18 11.79 9.72
CA ILE A 197 -9.84 12.55 8.50
C ILE A 197 -9.08 11.64 7.55
N ILE A 198 -9.59 11.43 6.35
CA ILE A 198 -9.02 10.59 5.31
C ILE A 198 -8.40 11.49 4.25
N MET A 199 -7.09 11.47 4.13
CA MET A 199 -6.38 12.19 3.08
C MET A 199 -6.08 11.24 1.93
N LEU A 200 -6.52 11.61 0.72
CA LEU A 200 -6.29 10.88 -0.51
C LEU A 200 -5.50 11.72 -1.53
N GLU A 201 -4.61 11.07 -2.28
CA GLU A 201 -4.15 11.61 -3.57
C GLU A 201 -5.26 11.43 -4.62
N ASP A 202 -5.23 12.26 -5.66
CA ASP A 202 -6.18 12.30 -6.78
C ASP A 202 -6.05 11.14 -7.79
N ASP A 203 -5.19 10.15 -7.51
CA ASP A 203 -4.89 9.02 -8.40
C ASP A 203 -4.96 7.66 -7.69
N VAL A 204 -6.02 7.48 -6.89
CA VAL A 204 -6.31 6.23 -6.19
C VAL A 204 -7.65 5.63 -6.62
N VAL A 205 -7.80 4.32 -6.47
CA VAL A 205 -9.08 3.62 -6.65
C VAL A 205 -9.39 2.79 -5.41
N ALA A 206 -10.64 2.84 -4.95
CA ALA A 206 -11.08 2.14 -3.74
C ALA A 206 -11.60 0.72 -4.01
N GLN A 207 -11.42 -0.17 -3.02
CA GLN A 207 -12.14 -1.43 -2.91
C GLN A 207 -13.66 -1.17 -2.86
N ARG A 208 -14.47 -2.10 -3.36
CA ARG A 208 -15.94 -1.97 -3.36
C ARG A 208 -16.53 -1.71 -1.96
N ASN A 209 -16.03 -2.38 -0.93
CA ASN A 209 -16.53 -2.24 0.44
C ASN A 209 -15.55 -1.49 1.36
N TRP A 210 -14.78 -0.55 0.79
CA TRP A 210 -13.69 0.13 1.51
C TRP A 210 -14.18 0.82 2.79
N TYR A 211 -15.34 1.48 2.76
CA TYR A 211 -15.83 2.29 3.88
C TYR A 211 -16.16 1.43 5.10
N GLU A 212 -16.98 0.38 4.92
CA GLU A 212 -17.36 -0.52 6.00
C GLU A 212 -16.14 -1.21 6.60
N HIS A 213 -15.24 -1.71 5.76
CA HIS A 213 -14.04 -2.39 6.23
C HIS A 213 -13.08 -1.44 6.96
N THR A 214 -12.94 -0.21 6.46
CA THR A 214 -12.12 0.83 7.12
C THR A 214 -12.71 1.20 8.48
N MET A 215 -14.00 1.48 8.57
CA MET A 215 -14.64 1.85 9.84
C MET A 215 -14.60 0.71 10.86
N ARG A 216 -14.81 -0.55 10.44
CA ARG A 216 -14.64 -1.74 11.30
C ARG A 216 -13.19 -1.87 11.80
N SER A 217 -12.22 -1.62 10.93
CA SER A 217 -10.80 -1.65 11.29
C SER A 217 -10.47 -0.57 12.31
N VAL A 218 -10.99 0.65 12.14
CA VAL A 218 -10.80 1.74 13.09
C VAL A 218 -11.43 1.41 14.45
N GLN A 219 -12.61 0.80 14.50
CA GLN A 219 -13.20 0.32 15.75
C GLN A 219 -12.28 -0.67 16.48
N GLN A 220 -11.67 -1.61 15.74
CA GLN A 220 -10.70 -2.54 16.29
C GLN A 220 -9.45 -1.83 16.82
N VAL A 221 -8.94 -0.80 16.12
CA VAL A 221 -7.80 0.01 16.59
C VAL A 221 -8.14 0.76 17.87
N GLU A 222 -9.33 1.35 17.95
CA GLU A 222 -9.80 2.02 19.17
C GLU A 222 -9.95 1.04 20.34
N ASP A 223 -10.43 -0.18 20.08
CA ASP A 223 -10.47 -1.22 21.11
C ASP A 223 -9.06 -1.63 21.55
N TRP A 224 -8.08 -1.73 20.64
CA TRP A 224 -6.68 -1.98 21.00
C TRP A 224 -6.08 -0.85 21.83
N ARG A 225 -6.40 0.41 21.51
CA ARG A 225 -5.99 1.59 22.28
C ARG A 225 -6.56 1.55 23.69
N ARG A 226 -7.86 1.22 23.86
CA ARG A 226 -8.52 1.10 25.18
C ARG A 226 -7.96 -0.02 26.06
N HIS A 227 -7.43 -1.07 25.46
CA HIS A 227 -6.84 -2.22 26.16
C HIS A 227 -5.31 -2.15 26.23
N ASP A 228 -4.70 -0.98 25.99
CA ASP A 228 -3.25 -0.75 26.03
C ASP A 228 -2.44 -1.74 25.17
N THR A 229 -3.03 -2.26 24.08
CA THR A 229 -2.38 -3.19 23.15
C THR A 229 -1.49 -2.44 22.15
N ILE A 230 -1.85 -1.19 21.85
CA ILE A 230 -1.08 -0.24 21.07
C ILE A 230 -0.90 1.04 21.88
N LYS A 231 0.08 1.86 21.51
CA LYS A 231 0.17 3.25 21.99
C LYS A 231 -0.96 4.07 21.36
N ASP A 232 -0.98 5.36 21.69
CA ASP A 232 -1.74 6.28 20.86
C ASP A 232 -1.25 6.27 19.40
N TRP A 233 -2.12 6.59 18.45
CA TRP A 233 -1.84 6.36 17.02
C TRP A 233 -2.11 7.60 16.17
N LEU A 234 -1.29 7.77 15.13
CA LEU A 234 -1.39 8.92 14.24
C LEU A 234 -2.34 8.66 13.07
N TYR A 235 -2.12 7.55 12.36
CA TYR A 235 -2.93 7.18 11.21
C TYR A 235 -3.00 5.66 10.98
N VAL A 236 -4.00 5.26 10.19
CA VAL A 236 -4.16 3.95 9.55
C VAL A 236 -3.91 4.10 8.05
N ARG A 237 -2.98 3.34 7.48
CA ARG A 237 -2.76 3.28 6.03
C ARG A 237 -3.88 2.49 5.38
N LEU A 238 -4.56 3.14 4.43
CA LEU A 238 -5.52 2.49 3.54
C LEU A 238 -4.83 2.01 2.26
N PHE A 239 -3.62 2.50 1.99
CA PHE A 239 -2.74 2.06 0.93
C PHE A 239 -1.34 1.71 1.46
N TYR A 240 -0.80 0.57 1.03
CA TYR A 240 0.61 0.23 1.19
C TYR A 240 1.09 -0.61 -0.01
N THR A 241 2.41 -0.70 -0.19
CA THR A 241 3.02 -1.56 -1.22
C THR A 241 3.92 -2.61 -0.58
N GLU A 242 3.80 -3.84 -1.08
CA GLU A 242 4.61 -4.99 -0.66
C GLU A 242 6.09 -4.82 -1.01
N LYS A 243 6.44 -3.87 -1.88
CA LYS A 243 7.82 -3.53 -2.27
C LYS A 243 8.73 -3.24 -1.07
N PHE A 244 8.19 -2.67 0.00
CA PHE A 244 8.96 -2.34 1.20
C PHE A 244 8.88 -3.40 2.29
N LEU A 245 8.14 -4.50 2.07
CA LEU A 245 7.97 -5.60 3.02
C LEU A 245 8.96 -6.76 2.78
N GLY A 246 10.05 -6.50 2.06
CA GLY A 246 11.08 -7.47 1.72
C GLY A 246 12.03 -7.84 2.88
N TRP A 247 13.14 -8.49 2.53
CA TRP A 247 14.24 -8.78 3.44
C TRP A 247 15.03 -7.50 3.75
N ASN A 248 14.76 -6.90 4.91
CA ASN A 248 15.38 -5.63 5.33
C ASN A 248 16.82 -5.82 5.79
N SER A 249 17.74 -4.99 5.28
CA SER A 249 19.19 -5.10 5.54
C SER A 249 19.56 -4.87 7.00
N GLU A 250 18.75 -4.10 7.72
CA GLU A 250 18.90 -3.76 9.14
C GLU A 250 18.81 -5.01 10.03
N GLN A 251 18.15 -6.07 9.55
CA GLN A 251 17.92 -7.31 10.28
C GLN A 251 18.89 -8.44 9.89
N TRP A 252 19.97 -8.14 9.15
CA TRP A 252 20.96 -9.13 8.73
C TRP A 252 21.54 -10.00 9.86
N PRO A 253 21.79 -9.51 11.10
CA PRO A 253 22.33 -10.35 12.17
C PRO A 253 21.34 -11.44 12.58
N ILE A 254 20.04 -11.13 12.56
CA ILE A 254 18.97 -12.08 12.87
C ILE A 254 18.92 -13.16 11.80
N TYR A 255 18.95 -12.77 10.52
CA TYR A 255 18.95 -13.71 9.40
C TYR A 255 20.18 -14.64 9.41
N LEU A 256 21.35 -14.09 9.71
CA LEU A 256 22.57 -14.87 9.83
C LEU A 256 22.48 -15.85 11.00
N SER A 257 21.99 -15.40 12.15
CA SER A 257 21.83 -16.24 13.34
C SER A 257 20.93 -17.46 13.06
N TRP A 258 19.78 -17.25 12.42
CA TRP A 258 18.90 -18.35 12.02
C TRP A 258 19.54 -19.27 10.98
N SER A 259 20.28 -18.71 10.02
CA SER A 259 20.98 -19.51 9.00
C SER A 259 22.04 -20.42 9.62
N VAL A 260 22.83 -19.89 10.56
CA VAL A 260 23.84 -20.66 11.31
C VAL A 260 23.18 -21.73 12.18
N LEU A 261 22.07 -21.39 12.84
CA LEU A 261 21.30 -22.33 13.65
C LEU A 261 20.78 -23.52 12.82
N ILE A 262 20.22 -23.25 11.63
CA ILE A 262 19.73 -24.30 10.73
C ILE A 262 20.88 -25.21 10.28
N VAL A 263 22.03 -24.64 9.88
CA VAL A 263 23.22 -25.42 9.49
C VAL A 263 23.71 -26.29 10.64
N SER A 264 23.76 -25.74 11.85
CA SER A 264 24.19 -26.45 13.06
C SER A 264 23.22 -27.57 13.45
N LEU A 265 21.91 -27.35 13.29
CA LEU A 265 20.89 -28.36 13.53
C LEU A 265 21.03 -29.51 12.52
N CYS A 266 21.20 -29.23 11.23
CA CYS A 266 21.44 -30.25 10.20
C CYS A 266 22.74 -31.04 10.46
N ALA A 267 23.82 -30.36 10.85
CA ALA A 267 25.08 -31.02 11.21
C ALA A 267 24.90 -31.95 12.42
N SER A 268 24.24 -31.47 13.46
CA SER A 268 23.98 -32.22 14.70
C SER A 268 23.09 -33.43 14.43
N ALA A 269 22.01 -33.25 13.67
CA ALA A 269 21.13 -34.33 13.24
C ALA A 269 21.86 -35.38 12.40
N GLY A 270 22.74 -34.94 11.48
CA GLY A 270 23.58 -35.84 10.70
C GLY A 270 24.56 -36.65 11.55
N ILE A 271 25.23 -36.01 12.51
CA ILE A 271 26.15 -36.68 13.44
C ILE A 271 25.39 -37.65 14.35
N TYR A 272 24.23 -37.25 14.87
CA TYR A 272 23.39 -38.07 15.73
C TYR A 272 22.89 -39.31 14.97
N THR A 273 22.32 -39.12 13.78
CA THR A 273 21.82 -40.21 12.92
C THR A 273 22.92 -41.21 12.57
N ARG A 274 24.13 -40.70 12.29
CA ARG A 274 25.31 -41.55 12.04
C ARG A 274 25.68 -42.40 13.26
N ARG A 275 25.55 -41.86 14.47
CA ARG A 275 25.85 -42.58 15.72
C ARG A 275 24.80 -43.62 16.06
N THR A 276 23.52 -43.35 15.78
CA THR A 276 22.41 -44.22 16.15
C THR A 276 22.10 -45.29 15.10
N ILE A 277 22.21 -44.98 13.81
CA ILE A 277 21.80 -45.87 12.72
C ILE A 277 23.02 -46.41 11.95
N ARG A 278 23.39 -47.68 12.22
CA ARG A 278 24.55 -48.35 11.60
C ARG A 278 24.55 -48.28 10.06
N SER A 279 23.40 -48.42 9.42
CA SER A 279 23.26 -48.37 7.95
C SER A 279 23.70 -47.03 7.33
N THR A 280 23.66 -45.94 8.11
CA THR A 280 23.99 -44.59 7.64
C THR A 280 25.47 -44.24 7.80
N GLN A 281 26.26 -45.02 8.55
CA GLN A 281 27.67 -44.74 8.84
C GLN A 281 28.54 -44.66 7.58
N GLY A 282 28.26 -45.53 6.60
CA GLY A 282 28.95 -45.49 5.31
C GLY A 282 28.54 -44.34 4.40
N VAL A 283 27.42 -43.65 4.68
CA VAL A 283 26.90 -42.55 3.86
C VAL A 283 27.24 -41.19 4.47
N LEU A 284 27.08 -41.03 5.79
CA LEU A 284 27.32 -39.77 6.51
C LEU A 284 28.80 -39.60 6.91
N THR A 285 29.71 -39.71 5.94
CA THR A 285 31.14 -39.44 6.19
C THR A 285 31.36 -37.96 6.50
N ASN A 286 32.47 -37.61 7.15
CA ASN A 286 32.78 -36.21 7.47
C ASN A 286 32.80 -35.33 6.20
N SER A 287 33.45 -35.79 5.13
CA SER A 287 33.48 -35.08 3.84
C SER A 287 32.08 -34.87 3.26
N PHE A 288 31.20 -35.88 3.36
CA PHE A 288 29.82 -35.76 2.88
C PHE A 288 28.98 -34.80 3.74
N LEU A 289 29.12 -34.86 5.06
CA LEU A 289 28.46 -33.91 5.97
C LEU A 289 28.92 -32.48 5.73
N LEU A 290 30.21 -32.25 5.40
CA LEU A 290 30.69 -30.93 5.00
C LEU A 290 29.99 -30.44 3.74
N VAL A 291 29.83 -31.28 2.71
CA VAL A 291 29.07 -30.90 1.51
C VAL A 291 27.62 -30.59 1.84
N VAL A 292 26.95 -31.40 2.66
CA VAL A 292 25.56 -31.14 3.05
C VAL A 292 25.44 -29.81 3.79
N CYS A 293 26.31 -29.55 4.77
CA CYS A 293 26.21 -28.39 5.65
C CYS A 293 26.70 -27.08 5.00
N PHE A 294 27.68 -27.14 4.09
CA PHE A 294 28.30 -25.95 3.49
C PHE A 294 27.95 -25.76 2.02
N VAL A 295 27.22 -26.69 1.39
CA VAL A 295 26.72 -26.54 0.01
C VAL A 295 25.21 -26.74 -0.05
N CYS A 296 24.70 -27.93 0.29
CA CYS A 296 23.27 -28.23 0.11
C CYS A 296 22.35 -27.36 0.96
N VAL A 297 22.63 -27.25 2.26
CA VAL A 297 21.81 -26.44 3.19
C VAL A 297 21.91 -24.95 2.85
N PRO A 298 23.11 -24.35 2.62
CA PRO A 298 23.21 -22.96 2.20
C PRO A 298 22.52 -22.65 0.87
N LEU A 299 22.49 -23.59 -0.09
CA LEU A 299 21.73 -23.42 -1.33
C LEU A 299 20.22 -23.33 -1.07
N LEU A 300 19.67 -24.15 -0.16
CA LEU A 300 18.25 -24.07 0.21
C LEU A 300 17.93 -22.80 0.98
N ILE A 301 18.81 -22.38 1.90
CA ILE A 301 18.69 -21.09 2.61
C ILE A 301 18.72 -19.93 1.61
N GLY A 302 19.66 -19.97 0.65
CA GLY A 302 19.75 -19.00 -0.42
C GLY A 302 18.47 -18.94 -1.24
N LEU A 303 17.90 -20.08 -1.61
CA LEU A 303 16.63 -20.15 -2.34
C LEU A 303 15.46 -19.56 -1.53
N PHE A 304 15.41 -19.76 -0.21
CA PHE A 304 14.42 -19.15 0.67
C PHE A 304 14.48 -17.61 0.63
N PHE A 305 15.68 -17.03 0.71
CA PHE A 305 15.84 -15.58 0.58
C PHE A 305 15.54 -15.09 -0.84
N LEU A 306 16.00 -15.80 -1.88
CA LEU A 306 15.76 -15.46 -3.28
C LEU A 306 14.27 -15.49 -3.65
N ALA A 307 13.48 -16.37 -3.02
CA ALA A 307 12.04 -16.39 -3.22
C ALA A 307 11.34 -15.12 -2.73
N GLY A 308 11.96 -14.32 -1.85
CA GLY A 308 11.37 -13.08 -1.34
C GLY A 308 10.49 -13.30 -0.11
N ARG A 309 10.42 -12.28 0.75
CA ARG A 309 9.76 -12.40 2.07
C ARG A 309 8.25 -12.50 1.94
N VAL A 310 7.64 -11.74 1.03
CA VAL A 310 6.17 -11.64 0.91
C VAL A 310 5.58 -12.94 0.38
N THR A 311 6.34 -13.68 -0.45
CA THR A 311 5.96 -15.02 -0.92
C THR A 311 5.81 -16.02 0.24
N TRP A 312 6.69 -15.95 1.23
CA TRP A 312 6.67 -16.87 2.39
C TRP A 312 5.78 -16.37 3.52
N TYR A 313 5.79 -15.07 3.76
CA TYR A 313 5.12 -14.41 4.87
C TYR A 313 4.31 -13.22 4.35
N PRO A 314 3.23 -13.48 3.60
CA PRO A 314 2.31 -12.42 3.20
C PRO A 314 1.65 -11.82 4.45
N MET A 315 1.39 -10.52 4.41
CA MET A 315 0.64 -9.85 5.46
C MET A 315 -0.77 -10.44 5.51
N GLN A 316 -1.17 -10.95 6.68
CA GLN A 316 -2.48 -11.58 6.87
C GLN A 316 -3.59 -10.54 6.77
N ASP A 317 -4.82 -10.95 6.54
CA ASP A 317 -5.96 -10.03 6.53
C ASP A 317 -6.18 -9.43 7.93
N GLY A 318 -6.56 -8.15 7.98
CA GLY A 318 -6.80 -7.39 9.21
C GLY A 318 -5.87 -6.19 9.38
N VAL A 319 -5.87 -5.62 10.58
CA VAL A 319 -5.06 -4.45 10.94
C VAL A 319 -3.68 -4.89 11.44
N HIS A 320 -2.63 -4.20 11.01
CA HIS A 320 -1.25 -4.47 11.41
C HIS A 320 -0.54 -3.21 11.87
N LEU A 321 0.33 -3.36 12.87
CA LEU A 321 1.28 -2.31 13.23
C LEU A 321 2.35 -2.19 12.14
N MET A 322 2.54 -0.97 11.63
CA MET A 322 3.47 -0.66 10.54
C MET A 322 4.25 0.62 10.86
N ASN A 323 4.97 0.58 11.98
CA ASN A 323 5.84 1.66 12.45
C ASN A 323 7.14 1.83 11.66
N ALA A 324 7.49 0.85 10.83
CA ALA A 324 8.68 0.90 9.98
C ALA A 324 8.37 0.27 8.62
N HIS A 325 9.14 0.66 7.61
CA HIS A 325 9.05 0.12 6.25
C HIS A 325 7.67 0.30 5.57
N GLY A 326 6.80 1.13 6.15
CA GLY A 326 5.65 1.66 5.44
C GLY A 326 6.09 2.79 4.51
N CYS A 327 5.45 2.90 3.37
CA CYS A 327 5.62 4.06 2.50
C CYS A 327 4.30 4.72 2.20
N CYS A 328 4.46 6.01 1.92
CA CYS A 328 3.67 6.80 1.00
C CYS A 328 2.35 7.32 1.59
N SER A 329 1.90 8.45 1.06
CA SER A 329 0.78 9.24 1.59
C SER A 329 -0.44 9.24 0.68
N GLN A 330 -0.59 8.25 -0.21
CA GLN A 330 -1.70 8.20 -1.18
C GLN A 330 -3.06 8.04 -0.51
N ALA A 331 -3.14 7.29 0.60
CA ALA A 331 -4.37 7.10 1.32
C ALA A 331 -4.11 6.81 2.81
N LEU A 332 -4.33 7.83 3.63
CA LEU A 332 -4.13 7.78 5.09
C LEU A 332 -5.40 8.23 5.81
N LEU A 333 -5.84 7.46 6.80
CA LEU A 333 -6.89 7.86 7.74
C LEU A 333 -6.24 8.29 9.05
N PHE A 334 -6.44 9.53 9.45
CA PHE A 334 -5.90 10.12 10.68
C PHE A 334 -6.92 10.15 11.81
N ASN A 335 -6.44 10.00 13.03
CA ASN A 335 -7.17 10.35 14.24
C ASN A 335 -7.18 11.88 14.40
N ARG A 336 -8.37 12.49 14.46
CA ARG A 336 -8.55 13.94 14.61
C ARG A 336 -7.77 14.51 15.81
N GLU A 337 -7.68 13.78 16.91
CA GLU A 337 -6.99 14.21 18.14
C GLU A 337 -5.52 14.59 17.88
N ASN A 338 -4.88 13.92 16.92
CA ASN A 338 -3.47 14.08 16.61
C ASN A 338 -3.21 15.03 15.42
N ILE A 339 -4.25 15.68 14.88
CA ILE A 339 -4.13 16.60 13.74
C ILE A 339 -3.52 17.95 14.10
N PRO A 340 -3.91 18.65 15.19
CA PRO A 340 -3.33 19.96 15.48
C PRO A 340 -1.80 19.95 15.64
N PRO A 341 -1.20 19.01 16.40
CA PRO A 341 0.26 18.90 16.48
C PRO A 341 0.92 18.58 15.13
N LEU A 342 0.23 17.83 14.26
CA LEU A 342 0.72 17.52 12.91
C LEU A 342 0.70 18.76 12.00
N LEU A 343 -0.37 19.56 12.06
CA LEU A 343 -0.47 20.82 11.30
C LEU A 343 0.63 21.81 11.71
N GLU A 344 0.85 22.01 13.02
CA GLU A 344 1.94 22.85 13.53
C GLU A 344 3.31 22.34 13.06
N TYR A 345 3.51 21.02 13.04
CA TYR A 345 4.76 20.44 12.56
C TYR A 345 4.94 20.62 11.05
N PHE A 346 3.87 20.53 10.25
CA PHE A 346 3.93 20.86 8.83
C PHE A 346 4.38 22.30 8.60
N GLU A 347 3.78 23.27 9.29
CA GLU A 347 4.14 24.68 9.19
C GLU A 347 5.62 24.90 9.51
N HIS A 348 6.11 24.30 10.59
CA HIS A 348 7.54 24.34 10.94
C HIS A 348 8.42 23.77 9.82
N MET A 349 8.03 22.63 9.25
CA MET A 349 8.79 21.92 8.22
C MET A 349 8.76 22.61 6.85
N GLU A 350 7.82 23.52 6.59
CA GLU A 350 7.79 24.34 5.38
C GLU A 350 9.03 25.23 5.26
N ASP A 351 9.58 25.69 6.38
CA ASP A 351 10.75 26.57 6.42
C ASP A 351 12.09 25.82 6.52
N VAL A 352 12.06 24.51 6.78
CA VAL A 352 13.26 23.68 6.87
C VAL A 352 13.84 23.37 5.48
N VAL A 353 15.17 23.57 5.35
CA VAL A 353 15.93 23.31 4.12
C VAL A 353 16.99 22.22 4.38
N PRO A 354 17.07 21.16 3.54
CA PRO A 354 16.25 20.90 2.37
C PRO A 354 14.83 20.42 2.73
N THR A 355 13.85 20.89 1.95
CA THR A 355 12.44 20.50 2.11
C THR A 355 12.27 18.98 2.03
N LYS A 356 11.61 18.43 3.03
CA LYS A 356 11.28 17.00 3.13
C LYS A 356 9.97 16.70 2.40
N ALA A 357 9.80 15.45 1.96
CA ALA A 357 8.55 15.01 1.36
C ALA A 357 7.46 14.85 2.44
N VAL A 358 6.19 14.93 2.03
CA VAL A 358 5.02 14.87 2.93
C VAL A 358 5.06 13.61 3.81
N ASP A 359 5.23 12.45 3.19
CA ASP A 359 5.35 11.16 3.87
C ASP A 359 6.44 11.18 4.96
N SER A 360 7.61 11.71 4.65
CA SER A 360 8.73 11.82 5.58
C SER A 360 8.39 12.73 6.76
N VAL A 361 7.68 13.84 6.53
CA VAL A 361 7.26 14.78 7.59
C VAL A 361 6.28 14.11 8.54
N ILE A 362 5.30 13.38 8.00
CA ILE A 362 4.33 12.62 8.81
C ILE A 362 5.06 11.56 9.66
N GLU A 363 5.98 10.78 9.06
CA GLU A 363 6.75 9.76 9.79
C GLU A 363 7.64 10.36 10.89
N MET A 364 8.27 11.50 10.64
CA MET A 364 9.09 12.19 11.65
C MET A 364 8.23 12.66 12.82
N GLN A 365 7.03 13.19 12.56
CA GLN A 365 6.11 13.59 13.63
C GLN A 365 5.63 12.39 14.43
N ALA A 366 5.25 11.29 13.76
CA ALA A 366 4.85 10.06 14.44
C ALA A 366 5.98 9.53 15.35
N GLY A 367 7.22 9.53 14.85
CA GLY A 367 8.38 9.12 15.64
C GLY A 367 8.66 10.04 16.84
N ARG A 368 8.53 11.36 16.66
CA ARG A 368 8.73 12.35 17.71
C ARG A 368 7.69 12.25 18.82
N ALA A 369 6.42 12.03 18.45
CA ALA A 369 5.31 11.92 19.38
C ALA A 369 5.09 10.48 19.90
N GLU A 370 5.96 9.54 19.49
CA GLU A 370 5.84 8.10 19.77
C GLU A 370 4.47 7.48 19.40
N LEU A 371 3.86 7.98 18.33
CA LEU A 371 2.57 7.52 17.85
C LEU A 371 2.71 6.30 16.95
N ASP A 372 1.85 5.32 17.19
CA ASP A 372 1.73 4.13 16.36
C ASP A 372 1.13 4.46 14.98
N ARG A 373 1.62 3.74 13.98
CA ARG A 373 1.18 3.81 12.58
C ARG A 373 0.70 2.44 12.17
N LEU A 374 -0.53 2.35 11.69
CA LEU A 374 -1.17 1.07 11.37
C LEU A 374 -1.41 0.94 9.86
N ALA A 375 -1.76 -0.25 9.40
CA ALA A 375 -2.16 -0.50 8.02
C ALA A 375 -3.26 -1.56 7.97
N ILE A 376 -4.18 -1.44 7.03
CA ILE A 376 -5.21 -2.46 6.75
C ILE A 376 -4.70 -3.37 5.63
N SER A 377 -4.76 -4.68 5.86
CA SER A 377 -4.52 -5.73 4.88
C SER A 377 -5.83 -6.49 4.58
N PRO A 378 -6.16 -6.79 3.32
CA PRO A 378 -5.53 -6.23 2.13
C PRO A 378 -5.71 -4.71 2.04
N SER A 379 -4.96 -4.05 1.16
CA SER A 379 -5.06 -2.61 0.95
C SER A 379 -6.49 -2.21 0.53
N GLN A 380 -7.02 -1.13 1.12
CA GLN A 380 -8.37 -0.61 0.83
C GLN A 380 -8.40 0.31 -0.39
N MET A 381 -7.24 0.87 -0.74
CA MET A 381 -7.05 1.71 -1.92
C MET A 381 -5.93 1.12 -2.79
N GLN A 382 -5.88 1.51 -4.06
CA GLN A 382 -4.78 1.21 -4.97
C GLN A 382 -4.36 2.47 -5.71
N HIS A 383 -3.05 2.70 -5.79
CA HIS A 383 -2.48 3.77 -6.58
C HIS A 383 -2.53 3.43 -8.07
N VAL A 384 -3.27 4.22 -8.85
CA VAL A 384 -3.48 4.01 -10.30
C VAL A 384 -2.76 5.04 -11.17
N GLY A 385 -2.19 6.07 -10.55
CA GLY A 385 -1.46 7.14 -11.21
C GLY A 385 -0.24 6.63 -11.96
N ALA A 386 -0.32 6.66 -13.29
CA ALA A 386 0.70 6.13 -14.18
C ALA A 386 2.04 6.86 -14.13
N VAL A 387 2.04 8.12 -13.72
CA VAL A 387 3.22 8.96 -13.57
C VAL A 387 3.07 9.90 -12.38
N SER A 388 4.15 10.06 -11.63
CA SER A 388 4.20 11.03 -10.54
C SER A 388 4.53 12.41 -11.09
N TYR A 389 3.61 13.38 -10.97
CA TYR A 389 3.89 14.77 -11.36
C TYR A 389 5.06 15.38 -10.57
N LYS A 390 5.46 14.75 -9.45
CA LYS A 390 6.55 15.17 -8.57
C LYS A 390 7.94 14.91 -9.18
N GLU A 391 8.06 14.19 -10.31
CA GLU A 391 9.35 13.98 -11.00
C GLU A 391 9.71 15.09 -12.00
N LYS A 392 11.01 15.36 -12.13
CA LYS A 392 11.55 16.27 -13.15
C LYS A 392 11.89 15.51 -14.44
N LYS A 393 10.90 15.22 -15.28
CA LYS A 393 11.10 14.64 -16.63
C LYS A 393 10.94 15.69 -17.74
N LYS A 394 11.76 15.59 -18.80
CA LYS A 394 11.69 16.48 -19.99
C LYS A 394 10.49 16.18 -20.89
N SER A 395 10.03 14.94 -20.89
CA SER A 395 8.82 14.52 -21.60
C SER A 395 8.21 13.32 -20.86
N TRP A 396 6.88 13.20 -20.97
CA TRP A 396 6.12 12.13 -20.36
C TRP A 396 5.64 11.19 -21.46
N LYS A 397 5.89 9.89 -21.27
CA LYS A 397 5.40 8.83 -22.15
C LYS A 397 4.90 7.67 -21.29
N TRP A 398 3.94 6.95 -21.84
CA TRP A 398 3.56 5.65 -21.28
C TRP A 398 4.76 4.70 -21.35
N GLU A 399 5.16 4.16 -20.21
CA GLU A 399 6.26 3.20 -20.08
C GLU A 399 5.69 1.87 -19.53
N GLY A 400 6.07 0.74 -20.10
CA GLY A 400 5.58 -0.58 -19.68
C GLY A 400 4.30 -1.03 -20.40
N PRO A 401 3.84 -2.27 -20.13
CA PRO A 401 2.76 -2.90 -20.88
C PRO A 401 1.35 -2.43 -20.46
N TYR A 402 1.22 -1.75 -19.31
CA TYR A 402 -0.07 -1.36 -18.73
C TYR A 402 -0.23 0.15 -18.67
N ARG A 403 -1.46 0.62 -18.94
CA ARG A 403 -1.85 2.03 -18.79
C ARG A 403 -2.07 2.40 -17.32
N VAL A 404 -2.68 1.50 -16.55
CA VAL A 404 -2.76 1.63 -15.10
C VAL A 404 -1.53 0.98 -14.49
N LYS A 405 -0.72 1.77 -13.80
CA LYS A 405 0.45 1.31 -13.06
C LYS A 405 0.71 2.28 -11.93
N GLY A 406 0.97 1.78 -10.73
CA GLY A 406 1.43 2.63 -9.64
C GLY A 406 2.79 3.21 -9.99
N ALA A 407 2.92 4.54 -10.00
CA ALA A 407 4.19 5.21 -10.30
C ALA A 407 5.31 4.64 -9.41
N HIS A 408 6.54 4.54 -9.93
CA HIS A 408 7.71 3.96 -9.24
C HIS A 408 7.56 2.51 -8.75
N GLY A 409 6.57 1.76 -9.23
CA GLY A 409 6.27 0.41 -8.75
C GLY A 409 5.61 0.41 -7.37
N VAL A 410 4.95 1.51 -7.01
CA VAL A 410 4.15 1.62 -5.80
C VAL A 410 2.79 0.99 -6.07
N TRP A 411 2.72 -0.33 -5.94
CA TRP A 411 1.57 -1.16 -6.29
C TRP A 411 1.21 -2.07 -5.12
N SER A 412 -0.08 -2.28 -4.85
CA SER A 412 -0.54 -3.25 -3.85
C SER A 412 -0.95 -4.54 -4.55
N MET A 413 -0.13 -5.58 -4.39
CA MET A 413 -0.44 -6.90 -4.93
C MET A 413 -1.62 -7.54 -4.19
N GLY A 414 -1.78 -7.26 -2.89
CA GLY A 414 -2.93 -7.70 -2.10
C GLY A 414 -4.26 -7.12 -2.59
N PHE A 415 -4.27 -5.84 -3.00
CA PHE A 415 -5.47 -5.21 -3.58
C PHE A 415 -5.99 -5.98 -4.79
N GLU A 416 -5.09 -6.38 -5.69
CA GLU A 416 -5.43 -7.13 -6.91
C GLU A 416 -5.98 -8.54 -6.64
N GLN A 417 -5.69 -9.13 -5.48
CA GLN A 417 -6.08 -10.50 -5.12
C GLN A 417 -7.41 -10.57 -4.33
N THR A 418 -7.85 -9.45 -3.76
CA THR A 418 -8.93 -9.39 -2.76
C THR A 418 -10.27 -9.94 -3.30
N TYR A 419 -10.59 -9.71 -4.57
CA TYR A 419 -11.82 -10.22 -5.19
C TYR A 419 -11.64 -11.45 -6.09
N GLY A 420 -10.40 -11.81 -6.43
CA GLY A 420 -10.12 -13.04 -7.18
C GLY A 420 -10.45 -14.31 -6.40
N MET A 421 -10.27 -14.30 -5.07
CA MET A 421 -10.53 -15.47 -4.21
C MET A 421 -11.97 -15.62 -3.74
N HIS A 422 -12.81 -14.59 -3.82
CA HIS A 422 -14.22 -14.70 -3.45
C HIS A 422 -15.11 -15.21 -4.59
N SER A 423 -14.68 -15.12 -5.86
CA SER A 423 -15.39 -15.78 -6.95
C SER A 423 -15.25 -17.32 -6.91
N ASP A 424 -14.14 -17.83 -6.37
CA ASP A 424 -13.87 -19.28 -6.32
C ASP A 424 -14.36 -19.95 -5.02
N ARG A 425 -14.68 -19.18 -3.97
CA ARG A 425 -15.19 -19.71 -2.69
C ARG A 425 -16.71 -19.95 -2.63
N TRP A 426 -17.46 -19.59 -3.67
CA TRP A 426 -18.89 -19.94 -3.75
C TRP A 426 -19.15 -21.39 -4.18
N PHE A 427 -18.10 -22.18 -4.48
CA PHE A 427 -18.23 -23.60 -4.85
C PHE A 427 -17.87 -24.61 -3.77
N ASP A 428 -17.54 -24.18 -2.54
CA ASP A 428 -17.29 -25.12 -1.45
C ASP A 428 -18.23 -24.88 -0.26
N LEU A 429 -19.22 -25.79 -0.18
CA LEU A 429 -19.89 -26.29 1.03
C LEU A 429 -21.07 -25.49 1.59
N GLU A 430 -22.18 -25.46 0.85
CA GLU A 430 -23.48 -25.79 1.44
C GLU A 430 -23.85 -27.23 1.05
N GLY A 431 -23.58 -28.16 1.96
CA GLY A 431 -24.12 -29.52 1.96
C GLY A 431 -24.78 -29.76 3.32
N PRO A 432 -26.00 -30.34 3.38
CA PRO A 432 -26.81 -30.34 4.59
C PRO A 432 -26.29 -31.37 5.59
N ALA A 433 -26.33 -31.01 6.87
CA ALA A 433 -26.43 -31.94 7.99
C ALA A 433 -27.50 -31.41 8.95
#